data_AF-A0A2V8RUP1-F1
#
_entry.id   AF-A0A2V8RUP1-F1
#
_cell.length_a   1.000
_cell.length_b   1.000
_cell.length_c   1.000
_cell.angle_alpha   90.00
_cell.angle_beta   90.00
_cell.angle_gamma   90.00
#
_symmetry.space_group_name_H-M   'P 1'
#
loop_
_entity.id
_entity.type
_entity.pdbx_description
1 polymer ?
#
loop_
_entity_poly.entity_id
_entity_poly.type
_entity_poly.pdbx_seq_one_letter_code
_entity_poly.pdbx_strand_id
1 'polypeptide(L)'
;MAWILTPSRLGIHATALATSVASTAGNQTTGRRLIMKLVLNKTYGAFHLSDTALCRIAHLKGKNIYPQEVEGYTCYYEDPDFNESTYWDPYTWDRTDPDLVRAVEELGQLAGEGLVVRNIDSGQLYRICEYDGKEWLEFPSDINWEIAT
;
A
#
# COMPACT_ATOMS: atom_id res chain seq x y z
N MET A 1 -17.27 -54.75 -38.12
CA MET A 1 -17.14 -56.14 -37.67
C MET A 1 -17.39 -56.16 -36.17
N ALA A 2 -18.50 -56.79 -35.75
CA ALA A 2 -18.86 -56.95 -34.34
C ALA A 2 -18.52 -58.39 -33.92
N TRP A 3 -17.88 -58.58 -32.77
CA TRP A 3 -18.00 -59.80 -31.95
C TRP A 3 -17.87 -59.44 -30.48
N ILE A 4 -18.88 -59.87 -29.72
CA ILE A 4 -19.05 -59.83 -28.27
C ILE A 4 -18.43 -61.11 -27.69
N LEU A 5 -17.96 -61.09 -26.43
CA LEU A 5 -18.21 -62.11 -25.38
C LEU A 5 -17.43 -61.78 -24.08
N THR A 6 -18.16 -61.61 -22.97
CA THR A 6 -17.72 -61.69 -21.55
C THR A 6 -17.95 -63.16 -21.04
N PRO A 7 -17.82 -63.60 -19.75
CA PRO A 7 -17.57 -62.91 -18.45
C PRO A 7 -16.72 -63.67 -17.36
N SER A 8 -16.67 -63.07 -16.15
CA SER A 8 -16.54 -63.67 -14.78
C SER A 8 -15.11 -63.98 -14.26
N ARG A 9 -14.75 -63.93 -12.96
CA ARG A 9 -15.48 -64.06 -11.68
C ARG A 9 -14.59 -63.69 -10.46
N LEU A 10 -15.22 -63.46 -9.29
CA LEU A 10 -14.72 -63.36 -7.88
C LEU A 10 -14.00 -62.05 -7.50
N GLY A 11 -14.40 -61.22 -6.51
CA GLY A 11 -15.35 -61.37 -5.41
C GLY A 11 -14.61 -61.58 -4.09
N ILE A 12 -14.34 -60.52 -3.32
CA ILE A 12 -14.21 -60.57 -1.85
C ILE A 12 -14.50 -59.21 -1.20
N HIS A 13 -15.12 -59.30 -0.03
CA HIS A 13 -15.81 -58.28 0.75
C HIS A 13 -14.89 -57.28 1.45
N ALA A 14 -15.35 -56.03 1.61
CA ALA A 14 -15.00 -55.20 2.75
C ALA A 14 -16.13 -54.21 3.07
N THR A 15 -16.74 -54.47 4.21
CA THR A 15 -17.70 -53.64 4.97
C THR A 15 -17.06 -52.33 5.43
N ALA A 16 -17.75 -51.20 5.27
CA ALA A 16 -17.80 -50.13 6.28
C ALA A 16 -18.87 -49.09 5.93
N LEU A 17 -19.85 -48.96 6.83
CA LEU A 17 -20.74 -47.80 6.93
C LEU A 17 -19.96 -46.64 7.57
N ALA A 18 -20.04 -45.45 6.99
CA ALA A 18 -19.81 -44.21 7.71
C ALA A 18 -20.66 -43.09 7.08
N THR A 19 -21.87 -42.92 7.61
CA THR A 19 -22.66 -41.71 7.41
C THR A 19 -21.97 -40.58 8.17
N SER A 20 -21.16 -39.77 7.49
CA SER A 20 -20.72 -38.49 8.07
C SER A 20 -21.81 -37.46 7.85
N VAL A 21 -22.57 -37.18 8.91
CA VAL A 21 -23.29 -35.92 9.05
C VAL A 21 -22.26 -34.79 9.00
N ALA A 22 -22.18 -34.09 7.87
CA ALA A 22 -21.42 -32.86 7.78
C ALA A 22 -22.15 -31.80 8.62
N SER A 23 -21.63 -31.53 9.81
CA SER A 23 -22.04 -30.37 10.59
C SER A 23 -21.73 -29.11 9.79
N THR A 24 -22.73 -28.28 9.55
CA THR A 24 -22.57 -26.93 9.02
C THR A 24 -21.78 -26.10 10.05
N ALA A 25 -20.46 -26.14 9.95
CA ALA A 25 -19.62 -25.10 10.52
C ALA A 25 -19.82 -23.85 9.64
N GLY A 26 -20.47 -22.84 10.19
CA GLY A 26 -20.65 -21.55 9.53
C GLY A 26 -19.30 -21.03 9.03
N ASN A 27 -19.19 -20.88 7.72
CA ASN A 27 -18.08 -20.19 7.10
C ASN A 27 -18.17 -18.72 7.48
N GLN A 28 -17.52 -18.33 8.58
CA GLN A 28 -17.27 -16.94 8.90
C GLN A 28 -16.18 -16.45 7.95
N THR A 29 -16.58 -16.10 6.73
CA THR A 29 -15.75 -15.28 5.85
C THR A 29 -15.62 -13.93 6.53
N THR A 30 -14.57 -13.74 7.32
CA THR A 30 -14.20 -12.46 7.92
C THR A 30 -14.17 -11.44 6.80
N GLY A 31 -15.15 -10.54 6.77
CA GLY A 31 -15.23 -9.47 5.76
C GLY A 31 -13.89 -8.74 5.74
N ARG A 32 -13.27 -8.65 4.56
CA ARG A 32 -11.99 -7.97 4.40
C ARG A 32 -12.18 -6.53 4.87
N ARG A 33 -11.56 -6.17 5.99
CA ARG A 33 -11.45 -4.77 6.42
C ARG A 33 -10.74 -4.03 5.29
N LEU A 34 -11.44 -3.09 4.68
CA LEU A 34 -10.84 -2.24 3.64
C LEU A 34 -9.94 -1.24 4.37
N ILE A 35 -8.65 -1.29 4.04
CA ILE A 35 -7.62 -0.44 4.63
C ILE A 35 -7.10 0.49 3.54
N MET A 36 -7.01 1.76 3.88
CA MET A 36 -6.33 2.79 3.13
C MET A 36 -4.93 3.00 3.71
N LYS A 37 -3.94 3.23 2.84
CA LYS A 37 -2.56 3.50 3.25
C LYS A 37 -2.16 4.91 2.87
N LEU A 38 -1.27 5.49 3.65
CA LEU A 38 -0.63 6.75 3.34
C LEU A 38 0.80 6.80 3.90
N VAL A 39 1.64 7.62 3.30
CA VAL A 39 3.00 7.90 3.76
C VAL A 39 3.01 9.18 4.57
N LEU A 40 3.67 9.16 5.73
CA LEU A 40 3.87 10.32 6.58
C LEU A 40 5.34 10.53 6.87
N ASN A 41 5.77 11.79 6.96
CA ASN A 41 7.08 12.15 7.50
C ASN A 41 7.04 12.23 9.04
N LYS A 42 7.92 11.51 9.74
CA LYS A 42 8.01 11.52 11.21
C LYS A 42 9.11 12.43 11.76
N THR A 43 9.95 12.97 10.90
CA THR A 43 11.05 13.86 11.25
C THR A 43 10.68 15.32 10.96
N TYR A 44 11.36 16.24 11.64
CA TYR A 44 11.26 17.67 11.35
C TYR A 44 12.02 18.01 10.06
N GLY A 45 11.60 19.06 9.37
CA GLY A 45 12.09 19.44 8.05
C GLY A 45 11.28 18.81 6.91
N ALA A 46 11.69 19.11 5.68
CA ALA A 46 10.93 18.80 4.48
C ALA A 46 10.64 17.30 4.29
N PHE A 47 9.51 16.99 3.62
CA PHE A 47 9.20 15.65 3.14
C PHE A 47 10.18 15.27 2.01
N HIS A 48 11.26 14.57 2.36
CA HIS A 48 12.34 14.26 1.43
C HIS A 48 12.33 12.78 1.03
N LEU A 49 12.24 12.53 -0.28
CA LEU A 49 12.43 11.21 -0.87
C LEU A 49 13.87 11.09 -1.37
N SER A 50 14.49 9.93 -1.19
CA SER A 50 15.79 9.65 -1.79
C SER A 50 15.69 9.54 -3.30
N ASP A 51 16.81 9.72 -4.01
CA ASP A 51 16.94 9.46 -5.45
C ASP A 51 16.43 8.07 -5.82
N THR A 52 16.68 7.09 -4.95
CA THR A 52 16.25 5.70 -5.16
C THR A 52 14.72 5.58 -5.09
N ALA A 53 14.07 6.28 -4.16
CA ALA A 53 12.61 6.34 -4.09
C ALA A 53 12.00 7.05 -5.30
N LEU A 54 12.55 8.20 -5.71
CA LEU A 54 12.07 8.94 -6.87
C LEU A 54 12.17 8.10 -8.14
N CYS A 55 13.32 7.46 -8.39
CA CYS A 55 13.49 6.54 -9.51
C CYS A 55 12.49 5.37 -9.45
N ARG A 56 12.24 4.83 -8.25
CA ARG A 56 11.27 3.74 -8.09
C ARG A 56 9.86 4.19 -8.42
N ILE A 57 9.44 5.36 -7.93
CA ILE A 57 8.12 5.93 -8.19
C ILE A 57 7.97 6.26 -9.69
N ALA A 58 9.01 6.78 -10.34
CA ALA A 58 9.01 7.03 -11.79
C ALA A 58 8.76 5.75 -12.58
N HIS A 59 9.47 4.68 -12.22
CA HIS A 59 9.26 3.38 -12.82
C HIS A 59 7.83 2.86 -12.63
N LEU A 60 7.28 2.98 -11.41
CA LEU A 60 5.90 2.58 -11.12
C LEU A 60 4.86 3.38 -11.92
N LYS A 61 5.10 4.68 -12.10
CA LYS A 61 4.27 5.58 -12.89
C LYS A 61 4.48 5.47 -14.41
N GLY A 62 5.45 4.68 -14.86
CA GLY A 62 5.83 4.59 -16.27
C GLY A 62 6.36 5.91 -16.83
N LYS A 63 7.01 6.72 -15.99
CA LYS A 63 7.59 8.01 -16.36
C LYS A 63 9.11 7.94 -16.40
N ASN A 64 9.70 8.78 -17.24
CA ASN A 64 11.13 9.07 -17.19
C ASN A 64 11.34 10.36 -16.40
N ILE A 65 12.40 10.40 -15.59
CA ILE A 65 12.80 11.57 -14.83
C ILE A 65 14.26 11.88 -15.08
N TYR A 66 14.60 13.16 -15.08
CA TYR A 66 15.94 13.67 -15.38
C TYR A 66 16.43 14.49 -14.18
N PRO A 67 17.57 14.12 -13.57
CA PRO A 67 18.15 14.89 -12.48
C PRO A 67 18.86 16.15 -13.00
N GLN A 68 18.80 17.22 -12.22
CA GLN A 68 19.52 18.48 -12.44
C GLN A 68 20.05 19.00 -11.10
N GLU A 69 21.32 19.38 -11.07
CA GLU A 69 21.89 20.09 -9.92
C GLU A 69 21.48 21.56 -9.96
N VAL A 70 20.74 22.02 -8.95
CA VAL A 70 20.28 23.40 -8.78
C VAL A 70 20.69 23.85 -7.39
N GLU A 71 21.59 24.83 -7.31
CA GLU A 71 22.05 25.42 -6.03
C GLU A 71 22.57 24.40 -4.99
N GLY A 72 23.12 23.27 -5.44
CA GLY A 72 23.65 22.21 -4.57
C GLY A 72 22.61 21.17 -4.14
N TYR A 73 21.42 21.19 -4.74
CA TYR A 73 20.37 20.18 -4.60
C TYR A 73 20.13 19.46 -5.92
N THR A 74 19.85 18.16 -5.87
CA THR A 74 19.39 17.40 -7.03
C THR A 74 17.87 17.55 -7.18
N CYS A 75 17.44 18.26 -8.21
CA CYS A 75 16.05 18.41 -8.62
C CYS A 75 15.72 17.41 -9.75
N TYR A 76 14.47 16.96 -9.85
CA TYR A 76 14.04 16.00 -10.88
C TYR A 76 12.95 16.60 -11.76
N TYR A 77 13.00 16.31 -13.06
CA TYR A 77 12.06 16.84 -14.04
C TYR A 77 11.58 15.73 -15.00
N GLU A 78 10.37 15.83 -15.54
CA GLU A 78 9.89 14.92 -16.59
C GLU A 78 10.41 15.30 -17.99
N ASP A 79 10.86 16.55 -18.16
CA ASP A 79 11.42 17.08 -19.40
C ASP A 79 12.96 17.23 -19.27
N PRO A 80 13.76 16.68 -20.20
CA PRO A 80 15.21 16.83 -20.18
C PRO A 80 15.69 18.28 -20.41
N ASP A 81 14.82 19.17 -20.90
CA ASP A 81 15.12 20.61 -21.01
C ASP A 81 14.88 21.35 -19.68
N PHE A 82 14.55 20.62 -18.60
CA PHE A 82 14.40 21.12 -17.23
C PHE A 82 13.36 22.26 -17.10
N ASN A 83 12.24 22.08 -17.78
CA ASN A 83 11.11 22.99 -17.66
C ASN A 83 10.53 22.93 -16.24
N GLU A 84 10.50 24.07 -15.53
CA GLU A 84 9.98 24.18 -14.16
C GLU A 84 8.56 23.62 -13.99
N SER A 85 7.71 23.70 -15.03
CA SER A 85 6.36 23.12 -15.00
C SER A 85 6.33 21.58 -14.94
N THR A 86 7.47 20.94 -15.21
CA THR A 86 7.65 19.48 -15.15
C THR A 86 8.47 19.03 -13.93
N TYR A 87 8.78 19.97 -13.02
CA TYR A 87 9.48 19.68 -11.78
C TYR A 87 8.68 18.65 -10.96
N TRP A 88 9.39 17.62 -10.53
CA TRP A 88 8.89 16.64 -9.60
C TRP A 88 9.02 17.18 -8.19
N ASP A 89 7.90 17.67 -7.66
CA ASP A 89 7.80 18.18 -6.29
C ASP A 89 7.03 17.18 -5.38
N PRO A 90 7.73 16.30 -4.65
CA PRO A 90 7.12 15.38 -3.69
C PRO A 90 6.31 16.06 -2.58
N TYR A 91 6.55 17.35 -2.33
CA TYR A 91 5.83 18.09 -1.30
C TYR A 91 4.34 18.23 -1.65
N THR A 92 4.02 18.31 -2.94
CA THR A 92 2.65 18.47 -3.45
C THR A 92 1.90 17.15 -3.66
N TRP A 93 2.59 16.01 -3.54
CA TRP A 93 2.00 14.71 -3.83
C TRP A 93 1.02 14.27 -2.75
N ASP A 94 -0.06 13.62 -3.20
CA ASP A 94 -1.01 12.98 -2.31
C ASP A 94 -0.31 11.89 -1.50
N ARG A 95 -0.39 11.98 -0.17
CA ARG A 95 0.20 10.98 0.75
C ARG A 95 -0.37 9.58 0.56
N THR A 96 -1.50 9.48 -0.12
CA THR A 96 -2.25 8.25 -0.40
C THR A 96 -1.91 7.67 -1.78
N ASP A 97 -1.04 8.32 -2.54
CA ASP A 97 -0.58 7.84 -3.85
C ASP A 97 -0.07 6.39 -3.74
N PRO A 98 -0.70 5.43 -4.45
CA PRO A 98 -0.35 4.02 -4.33
C PRO A 98 1.09 3.72 -4.73
N ASP A 99 1.68 4.50 -5.65
CA ASP A 99 3.07 4.31 -6.08
C ASP A 99 4.05 4.82 -5.03
N LEU A 100 3.71 5.94 -4.37
CA LEU A 100 4.47 6.47 -3.23
C LEU A 100 4.45 5.48 -2.06
N VAL A 101 3.26 5.01 -1.68
CA VAL A 101 3.08 4.00 -0.64
C VAL A 101 3.91 2.76 -0.97
N ARG A 102 3.78 2.25 -2.19
CA ARG A 102 4.51 1.06 -2.63
C ARG A 102 6.03 1.25 -2.57
N ALA A 103 6.55 2.37 -3.05
CA ALA A 103 7.98 2.63 -3.03
C ALA A 103 8.53 2.69 -1.60
N VAL A 104 7.81 3.35 -0.67
CA VAL A 104 8.22 3.43 0.73
C VAL A 104 8.14 2.07 1.42
N GLU A 105 7.13 1.25 1.13
CA GLU A 105 7.05 -0.12 1.66
C GLU A 105 8.16 -1.03 1.15
N GLU A 106 8.50 -0.94 -0.14
CA GLU A 106 9.55 -1.76 -0.76
C GLU A 106 10.95 -1.36 -0.30
N LEU A 107 11.22 -0.06 -0.14
CA LEU A 107 12.56 0.47 0.17
C LEU A 107 12.82 0.69 1.66
N GLY A 108 11.77 0.84 2.47
CA GLY A 108 11.89 1.13 3.91
C GLY A 108 12.74 2.38 4.15
N GLN A 109 13.79 2.26 4.97
CA GLN A 109 14.69 3.39 5.29
C GLN A 109 15.45 3.93 4.08
N LEU A 110 15.60 3.14 3.00
CA LEU A 110 16.22 3.63 1.77
C LEU A 110 15.31 4.59 1.00
N ALA A 111 14.03 4.68 1.35
CA ALA A 111 13.09 5.57 0.68
C ALA A 111 13.32 7.05 0.99
N GLY A 112 13.90 7.33 2.15
CA GLY A 112 14.03 8.68 2.70
C GLY A 112 14.09 8.62 4.23
N GLU A 113 14.45 9.73 4.86
CA GLU A 113 14.52 9.82 6.31
C GLU A 113 13.12 10.02 6.90
N GLY A 114 12.80 9.28 7.96
CA GLY A 114 11.57 9.51 8.74
C GLY A 114 10.25 9.11 8.06
N LEU A 115 10.27 8.56 6.85
CA LEU A 115 9.05 8.16 6.13
C LEU A 115 8.45 6.87 6.71
N VAL A 116 7.14 6.89 7.00
CA VAL A 116 6.41 5.74 7.51
C VAL A 116 5.08 5.56 6.80
N VAL A 117 4.73 4.31 6.52
CA VAL A 117 3.40 3.97 6.00
C VAL A 117 2.44 3.76 7.18
N ARG A 118 1.27 4.40 7.12
CA ARG A 118 0.17 4.23 8.08
C ARG A 118 -1.05 3.64 7.40
N ASN A 119 -1.78 2.84 8.17
CA ASN A 119 -3.03 2.22 7.78
C ASN A 119 -4.19 2.97 8.45
N ILE A 120 -5.22 3.30 7.68
CA ILE A 120 -6.48 3.88 8.13
C ILE A 120 -7.63 3.01 7.61
N ASP A 121 -8.68 2.90 8.39
CA ASP A 121 -9.87 2.18 7.95
C ASP A 121 -10.62 2.95 6.87
N SER A 122 -11.06 2.24 5.84
CA SER A 122 -11.90 2.85 4.83
C SER A 122 -13.17 3.40 5.47
N GLY A 123 -13.44 4.69 5.24
CA GLY A 123 -14.57 5.42 5.84
C GLY A 123 -14.27 6.06 7.20
N GLN A 124 -13.10 5.81 7.80
CA GLN A 124 -12.68 6.51 9.02
C GLN A 124 -12.32 7.96 8.67
N LEU A 125 -12.91 8.91 9.40
CA LEU A 125 -12.54 10.33 9.29
C LEU A 125 -11.18 10.56 9.95
N TYR A 126 -10.31 11.27 9.25
CA TYR A 126 -9.00 11.69 9.72
C TYR A 126 -8.60 13.02 9.09
N ARG A 127 -7.63 13.70 9.67
CA ARG A 127 -6.86 14.76 9.00
C ARG A 127 -5.37 14.51 9.18
N ILE A 128 -4.58 14.94 8.20
CA ILE A 128 -3.12 15.02 8.32
C ILE A 128 -2.82 16.38 8.94
N CYS A 129 -2.17 16.38 10.09
CA CYS A 129 -1.60 17.55 10.72
C CYS A 129 -0.10 17.59 10.41
N GLU A 130 0.44 18.79 10.23
CA GLU A 130 1.83 19.02 9.91
C GLU A 130 2.36 20.19 10.75
N TYR A 131 3.59 20.04 11.25
CA TYR A 131 4.34 21.12 11.87
C TYR A 131 5.83 20.92 11.61
N ASP A 132 6.42 21.86 10.86
CA ASP A 132 7.82 21.83 10.43
C ASP A 132 8.16 20.51 9.71
N GLY A 133 7.33 20.18 8.72
CA GLY A 133 7.34 18.99 7.87
C GLY A 133 7.10 17.66 8.57
N LYS A 134 7.05 17.63 9.91
CA LYS A 134 6.65 16.46 10.68
C LYS A 134 5.14 16.31 10.61
N GLU A 135 4.69 15.15 10.16
CA GLU A 135 3.29 14.83 9.92
C GLU A 135 2.75 13.81 10.95
N TRP A 136 1.47 13.94 11.28
CA TRP A 136 0.72 12.96 12.07
C TRP A 136 -0.76 12.95 11.70
N LEU A 137 -1.43 11.88 12.11
CA LEU A 137 -2.88 11.76 11.96
C LEU A 137 -3.56 12.26 13.22
N GLU A 138 -4.64 12.99 13.02
CA GLU A 138 -5.59 13.32 14.07
C GLU A 138 -6.98 12.84 13.64
N PHE A 139 -7.68 12.22 14.58
CA PHE A 139 -9.03 11.72 14.42
C PHE A 139 -10.02 12.60 15.19
N PRO A 140 -11.32 12.63 14.82
CA PRO A 140 -12.31 13.41 15.56
C PRO A 140 -12.36 13.10 17.07
N SER A 141 -12.03 11.86 17.47
CA SER A 141 -11.96 11.42 18.86
C SER A 141 -10.82 12.05 19.67
N ASP A 142 -9.82 12.62 19.00
CA ASP A 142 -8.63 13.19 19.65
C ASP A 142 -8.88 14.64 20.10
N ILE A 143 -9.94 15.28 19.61
CA ILE A 143 -10.25 16.68 19.86
C ILE A 143 -11.15 16.80 21.10
N ASN A 144 -10.59 17.30 22.19
CA ASN A 144 -11.32 17.66 23.41
C ASN A 144 -11.49 19.19 23.50
N TRP A 145 -12.66 19.63 23.97
CA TRP A 145 -12.95 21.05 24.23
C TRP A 145 -13.03 21.29 25.72
N GLU A 146 -12.33 22.31 26.19
CA GLU A 146 -12.39 22.74 27.59
C GLU A 146 -13.37 23.91 27.76
N ILE A 147 -14.01 23.99 28.94
CA ILE A 147 -14.86 25.12 29.31
C ILE A 147 -13.98 26.19 29.93
N ALA A 148 -13.99 27.40 29.36
CA ALA A 148 -13.31 28.55 29.96
C ALA A 148 -14.00 28.94 31.28
N THR A 149 -13.24 28.95 32.38
CA THR A 149 -13.68 29.37 33.72
C THR A 149 -13.13 30.74 34.08
#